data_AF-A0A7S3SML4-F1
#
_entry.id   AF-A0A7S3SML4-F1
#
_cell.length_a   1.000
_cell.length_b   1.000
_cell.length_c   1.000
_cell.angle_alpha   90.00
_cell.angle_beta   90.00
_cell.angle_gamma   90.00
#
_symmetry.space_group_name_H-M   'P 1'
#
loop_
_entity.id
_entity.type
_entity.pdbx_description
1 polymer ?
#
loop_
_entity_poly.entity_id
_entity_poly.type
_entity_poly.pdbx_seq_one_letter_code
_entity_poly.pdbx_strand_id
1 'polypeptide(L)'
;EYLEGPTSEFRMQGRETYWQASGEYFLYFCLNFQKWRIAGISAFGQNAAGNCLAFVSDLYPGRDIRNASLIKGWIEVQDGEWVVRQEAGVVSLGNLGEQMGGEGDGAAGSEEALDPDSPECKQAADDASAPGGSGLAQPRQ
;
A
#
# COMPACT_ATOMS: atom_id res chain seq x y z
N GLU A 1 3.36 17.59 4.03
CA GLU A 1 2.73 16.95 2.85
C GLU A 1 2.90 15.44 2.97
N TYR A 2 1.89 14.69 2.53
CA TYR A 2 1.92 13.23 2.46
C TYR A 2 1.61 12.76 1.04
N LEU A 3 2.31 11.73 0.59
CA LEU A 3 2.27 11.21 -0.78
C LEU A 3 1.77 9.77 -0.80
N GLU A 4 0.77 9.45 -1.63
CA GLU A 4 0.23 8.09 -1.74
C GLU A 4 1.31 7.09 -2.16
N GLY A 5 1.37 5.93 -1.49
CA GLY A 5 2.31 4.87 -1.80
C GLY A 5 2.15 4.35 -3.25
N PRO A 6 3.25 4.11 -3.97
CA PRO A 6 3.19 3.90 -5.43
C PRO A 6 2.67 2.51 -5.85
N THR A 7 2.80 1.50 -4.98
CA THR A 7 2.42 0.11 -5.30
C THR A 7 1.48 -0.48 -4.25
N SER A 8 0.86 -1.61 -4.59
CA SER A 8 -0.02 -2.37 -3.69
C SER A 8 0.70 -2.90 -2.44
N GLU A 9 2.02 -3.02 -2.46
CA GLU A 9 2.84 -3.48 -1.32
C GLU A 9 2.86 -2.47 -0.17
N PHE A 10 2.62 -1.19 -0.49
CA PHE A 10 2.51 -0.13 0.52
C PHE A 10 1.12 -0.08 1.14
N ARG A 11 0.16 -0.89 0.67
CA ARG A 11 -1.18 -0.92 1.24
C ARG A 11 -1.15 -1.54 2.63
N MET A 12 -1.91 -0.94 3.53
CA MET A 12 -2.05 -1.39 4.90
C MET A 12 -3.49 -1.81 5.13
N GLN A 13 -3.68 -3.08 5.50
CA GLN A 13 -5.01 -3.65 5.77
C GLN A 13 -5.99 -3.45 4.60
N GLY A 14 -5.49 -3.64 3.37
CA GLY A 14 -6.28 -3.49 2.14
C GLY A 14 -6.54 -2.05 1.69
N ARG A 15 -6.03 -1.05 2.40
CA ARG A 15 -6.20 0.37 2.09
C ARG A 15 -4.89 1.06 1.74
N GLU A 16 -5.01 2.18 1.04
CA GLU A 16 -3.92 3.07 0.69
C GLU A 16 -3.19 3.62 1.93
N THR A 17 -1.90 3.89 1.76
CA THR A 17 -1.07 4.59 2.75
C THR A 17 -0.51 5.84 2.10
N TYR A 18 -0.21 6.84 2.94
CA TYR A 18 0.40 8.08 2.50
C TYR A 18 1.67 8.33 3.30
N TRP A 19 2.74 8.73 2.64
CA TRP A 19 4.09 8.79 3.19
C TRP A 19 4.56 10.23 3.24
N GLN A 20 5.11 10.64 4.37
CA GLN A 20 5.74 11.95 4.45
C GLN A 20 7.04 11.94 3.64
N ALA A 21 7.40 13.06 3.03
CA ALA A 21 8.46 13.13 2.01
C ALA A 21 9.84 12.64 2.49
N SER A 22 10.18 12.75 3.78
CA SER A 22 11.45 12.18 4.29
C SER A 22 11.41 10.67 4.52
N GLY A 23 10.23 10.04 4.43
CA GLY A 23 10.03 8.60 4.64
C GLY A 23 10.02 8.17 6.11
N GLU A 24 10.13 9.11 7.05
CA GLU A 24 10.18 8.80 8.49
C GLU A 24 8.82 8.36 9.03
N TYR A 25 7.75 8.93 8.47
CA TYR A 25 6.38 8.71 8.92
C TYR A 25 5.46 8.32 7.78
N PHE A 26 4.47 7.50 8.12
CA PHE A 26 3.39 7.15 7.21
C PHE A 26 2.04 7.27 7.91
N LEU A 27 1.08 7.70 7.12
CA LEU A 27 -0.34 7.80 7.42
C LEU A 27 -1.04 6.55 6.86
N TYR A 28 -1.86 5.91 7.67
CA TYR A 28 -2.59 4.70 7.30
C TYR A 28 -3.96 4.66 7.97
N PHE A 29 -4.85 3.84 7.43
CA PHE A 29 -6.14 3.56 8.03
C PHE A 29 -6.09 2.28 8.85
N CYS A 30 -6.34 2.37 10.16
CA CYS A 30 -6.49 1.21 11.01
C CYS A 30 -7.94 0.70 10.95
N LEU A 31 -8.15 -0.55 10.53
CA LEU A 31 -9.49 -1.14 10.48
C LEU A 31 -10.08 -1.37 11.89
N ASN A 32 -9.25 -1.77 12.86
CA ASN A 32 -9.71 -2.06 14.22
C ASN A 32 -10.36 -0.85 14.91
N PHE A 33 -9.80 0.34 14.69
CA PHE A 33 -10.32 1.58 15.26
C PHE A 33 -11.16 2.38 14.25
N GLN A 34 -11.20 1.95 12.99
CA GLN A 34 -11.77 2.67 11.87
C GLN A 34 -11.28 4.12 11.78
N LYS A 35 -9.97 4.33 11.97
CA LYS A 35 -9.37 5.67 12.11
C LYS A 35 -8.10 5.79 11.29
N TRP A 36 -7.87 7.01 10.79
CA TRP A 36 -6.59 7.42 10.24
C TRP A 36 -5.56 7.63 11.36
N ARG A 37 -4.33 7.17 11.14
CA ARG A 37 -3.26 7.18 12.14
C ARG A 37 -1.91 7.40 11.50
N ILE A 38 -1.01 8.05 12.22
CA ILE A 38 0.37 8.27 11.79
C ILE A 38 1.30 7.47 12.70
N ALA A 39 2.22 6.75 12.07
CA ALA A 39 3.25 5.97 12.72
C ALA A 39 4.60 6.16 12.05
N GLY A 40 5.66 5.80 12.76
CA GLY A 40 7.02 5.78 12.22
C GLY A 40 7.23 4.53 11.38
N ILE A 41 8.11 4.60 10.39
CA ILE A 41 8.42 3.48 9.47
C ILE A 41 8.80 2.19 10.20
N SER A 42 9.41 2.27 11.39
CA SER A 42 9.75 1.12 12.24
C SER A 42 8.54 0.29 12.68
N ALA A 43 7.33 0.88 12.70
CA ALA A 43 6.09 0.21 13.03
C ALA A 43 5.36 -0.35 11.80
N PHE A 44 5.89 -0.19 10.58
CA PHE A 44 5.20 -0.55 9.34
C PHE A 44 4.75 -2.01 9.33
N GLY A 45 5.66 -2.96 9.57
CA GLY A 45 5.32 -4.40 9.58
C GLY A 45 4.29 -4.77 10.64
N GLN A 46 4.37 -4.16 11.82
CA GLN A 46 3.40 -4.40 12.90
C GLN A 46 2.01 -3.84 12.56
N ASN A 47 1.95 -2.68 11.91
CA ASN A 47 0.70 -2.06 11.51
C ASN A 47 0.07 -2.73 10.28
N ALA A 48 0.90 -3.26 9.37
CA ALA A 48 0.48 -4.13 8.29
C ALA A 48 -0.18 -5.41 8.81
N ALA A 49 0.32 -5.96 9.93
CA ALA A 49 -0.27 -7.09 10.65
C ALA A 49 -1.51 -6.74 11.50
N GLY A 50 -1.92 -5.46 11.58
CA GLY A 50 -3.13 -5.04 12.28
C GLY A 50 -2.95 -4.52 13.71
N ASN A 51 -1.72 -4.36 14.22
CA ASN A 51 -1.49 -3.91 15.61
C ASN A 51 -1.84 -2.43 15.83
N CYS A 52 -1.92 -1.63 14.77
CA CYS A 52 -2.36 -0.24 14.79
C CYS A 52 -1.62 0.68 15.79
N LEU A 53 -0.31 0.53 15.93
CA LEU A 53 0.58 1.42 16.67
C LEU A 53 0.64 2.80 16.03
N ALA A 54 0.50 3.85 16.83
CA ALA A 54 0.53 5.23 16.34
C ALA A 54 0.85 6.21 17.47
N PHE A 55 1.42 7.35 17.11
CA PHE A 55 1.62 8.50 18.03
C PHE A 55 0.68 9.67 17.70
N VAL A 56 0.04 9.64 16.53
CA VAL A 56 -0.99 10.59 16.12
C VAL A 56 -2.18 9.81 15.54
N SER A 57 -3.40 10.22 15.89
CA SER A 57 -4.63 9.54 15.49
C SER A 57 -5.72 10.54 15.17
N ASP A 58 -6.60 10.15 14.26
CA ASP A 58 -7.88 10.80 14.07
C ASP A 58 -8.72 10.70 15.36
N LEU A 59 -9.36 11.79 15.75
CA LEU A 59 -10.32 11.83 16.85
C LEU A 59 -11.62 11.07 16.50
N TYR A 60 -12.09 11.17 15.26
CA TYR A 60 -13.38 10.64 14.81
C TYR A 60 -13.21 9.41 13.90
N PRO A 61 -13.90 8.29 14.18
CA PRO A 61 -13.87 7.13 13.31
C PRO A 61 -14.62 7.37 11.99
N GLY A 62 -14.22 6.66 10.94
CA GLY A 62 -14.90 6.60 9.65
C GLY A 62 -14.71 7.82 8.74
N ARG A 63 -13.90 8.81 9.14
CA ARG A 63 -13.62 9.97 8.28
C ARG A 63 -12.85 9.57 7.01
N ASP A 64 -13.19 10.22 5.91
CA ASP A 64 -12.41 10.15 4.69
C ASP A 64 -11.31 11.22 4.71
N ILE A 65 -10.06 10.78 4.59
CA ILE A 65 -8.89 11.67 4.56
C ILE A 65 -8.79 12.47 3.26
N ARG A 66 -9.52 12.10 2.22
CA ARG A 66 -9.55 12.87 0.96
C ARG A 66 -10.46 14.08 1.03
N ASN A 67 -11.32 14.17 2.05
CA ASN A 67 -12.18 15.32 2.26
C ASN A 67 -11.48 16.37 3.15
N ALA A 68 -10.67 17.23 2.52
CA ALA A 68 -9.85 18.26 3.18
C ALA A 68 -10.64 19.17 4.14
N SER A 69 -11.91 19.42 3.85
CA SER A 69 -12.81 20.24 4.69
C SER A 69 -13.08 19.63 6.07
N LEU A 70 -12.77 18.35 6.26
CA LEU A 70 -13.09 17.57 7.46
C LEU A 70 -11.86 17.19 8.29
N ILE A 71 -10.64 17.63 7.96
CA ILE A 71 -9.40 17.06 8.51
C ILE A 71 -8.72 17.98 9.53
N LYS A 72 -9.44 18.33 10.59
CA LYS A 72 -8.91 19.00 11.78
C LYS A 72 -9.30 18.22 13.06
N GLY A 73 -8.72 18.60 14.19
CA GLY A 73 -9.01 17.98 15.49
C GLY A 73 -8.37 16.62 15.67
N TRP A 74 -7.09 16.46 15.32
CA TRP A 74 -6.35 15.22 15.56
C TRP A 74 -5.89 15.13 17.01
N ILE A 75 -5.61 13.91 17.47
CA ILE A 75 -5.03 13.65 18.78
C ILE A 75 -3.59 13.14 18.62
N GLU A 76 -2.72 13.54 19.54
CA GLU A 76 -1.31 13.11 19.54
C GLU A 76 -0.87 12.70 20.94
N VAL A 77 0.11 11.80 21.02
CA VAL A 77 0.71 11.39 22.29
C VAL A 77 1.73 12.43 22.73
N GLN A 78 1.51 13.03 23.90
CA GLN A 78 2.45 13.92 24.60
C GLN A 78 2.58 13.45 26.04
N ASP A 79 3.82 13.25 26.50
CA ASP A 79 4.11 12.78 27.87
C ASP A 79 3.34 11.49 28.25
N GLY A 80 3.05 10.64 27.26
CA GLY A 80 2.30 9.39 27.43
C GLY A 80 0.78 9.54 27.40
N GLU A 81 0.25 10.75 27.22
CA GLU A 81 -1.18 11.05 27.18
C GLU A 81 -1.65 11.48 25.79
N TRP A 82 -2.88 11.13 25.42
CA TRP A 82 -3.50 11.58 24.18
C TRP A 82 -4.07 12.98 24.35
N VAL A 83 -3.49 13.96 23.68
CA VAL A 83 -3.89 15.37 23.73
C VAL A 83 -4.57 15.77 22.44
N VAL A 84 -5.71 16.46 22.54
CA VAL A 84 -6.43 16.99 21.38
C VAL A 84 -5.75 18.24 20.85
N ARG A 85 -5.48 18.25 19.56
CA ARG A 85 -4.97 19.40 18.81
C ARG A 85 -6.01 19.82 17.78
N GLN A 86 -6.82 20.83 18.16
CA GLN A 86 -7.93 21.32 17.32
C GLN A 86 -7.45 21.73 15.91
N GLU A 87 -6.28 22.35 15.82
CA GLU A 87 -5.72 22.82 14.54
C GLU A 87 -4.90 21.75 13.78
N ALA A 88 -4.63 20.61 14.40
CA ALA A 88 -3.85 19.55 13.78
C ALA A 88 -4.70 18.71 12.84
N GLY A 89 -4.08 18.31 11.73
CA GLY A 89 -4.63 17.39 10.75
C GLY A 89 -3.87 17.45 9.43
N VAL A 90 -4.44 16.84 8.40
CA VAL A 90 -3.79 16.77 7.08
C VAL A 90 -4.06 18.06 6.31
N VAL A 91 -2.98 18.70 5.88
CA VAL A 91 -3.04 19.96 5.12
C VAL A 91 -3.06 19.72 3.62
N SER A 92 -2.31 18.73 3.14
CA SER A 92 -2.31 18.31 1.74
C SER A 92 -2.03 16.81 1.62
N LEU A 93 -2.65 16.19 0.61
CA LEU A 93 -2.35 14.86 0.10
C LEU A 93 -1.93 15.02 -1.36
N GLY A 94 -0.84 14.37 -1.75
CA GLY A 94 -0.38 14.28 -3.14
C GLY A 94 -0.21 12.83 -3.58
N ASN A 95 0.08 12.62 -4.86
CA ASN A 95 0.45 11.32 -5.41
C ASN A 95 1.96 11.30 -5.69
N LEU A 96 2.68 10.31 -5.14
CA LEU A 96 4.12 10.19 -5.37
C LEU A 96 4.44 9.89 -6.85
N GLY A 97 3.58 9.11 -7.52
CA GLY A 97 3.76 8.74 -8.93
C GLY A 97 3.69 9.95 -9.87
N GLU A 98 2.81 10.91 -9.58
CA GLU A 98 2.71 12.17 -10.35
C GLU A 98 3.94 13.06 -10.16
N GLN A 99 4.54 13.08 -8.96
CA GLN A 99 5.74 13.88 -8.69
C GLN A 99 7.01 13.29 -9.33
N MET A 100 7.13 11.96 -9.39
CA MET A 100 8.28 11.31 -10.04
C MET A 100 8.17 11.24 -11.57
N GLY A 101 6.96 11.39 -12.14
CA GLY A 101 6.72 11.44 -13.58
C GLY A 101 6.86 12.82 -14.23
N GLY A 102 7.09 13.87 -13.44
CA GLY A 102 7.12 15.27 -13.89
C GLY A 102 8.46 15.80 -14.42
N GLU A 103 9.55 15.02 -14.33
CA GLU A 103 10.86 15.34 -14.91
C GLU A 103 11.19 14.35 -16.04
N GLY A 104 10.35 14.38 -17.08
CA GLY A 104 10.57 13.71 -18.35
C GLY A 104 10.06 14.61 -19.47
N ASP A 105 10.97 15.43 -19.99
CA ASP A 105 10.80 16.28 -21.17
C ASP A 105 10.06 15.56 -22.31
N GLY A 106 9.27 16.33 -23.05
CA GLY A 106 8.35 15.84 -24.06
C GLY A 106 9.00 14.95 -25.14
N ALA A 107 8.30 13.87 -25.47
CA ALA A 107 8.37 13.26 -26.79
C ALA A 107 6.96 12.76 -27.14
N ALA A 108 6.27 13.58 -27.92
CA ALA A 108 5.10 13.17 -28.67
C ALA A 108 5.49 12.05 -29.65
N GLY A 109 4.64 11.02 -29.71
CA GLY A 109 4.34 10.30 -30.93
C GLY A 109 5.39 9.31 -31.45
N SER A 110 5.12 8.03 -31.22
CA SER A 110 4.97 7.06 -32.30
C SER A 110 4.41 5.77 -31.76
N GLU A 111 3.14 5.52 -32.06
CA GLU A 111 2.56 4.17 -32.11
C GLU A 111 3.37 3.37 -33.13
N GLU A 112 4.32 2.56 -32.67
CA GLU A 112 4.93 1.53 -33.51
C GLU A 112 4.17 0.23 -33.27
N ALA A 113 3.48 -0.19 -34.34
CA ALA A 113 2.65 -1.37 -34.39
C ALA A 113 3.46 -2.63 -34.04
N LEU A 114 2.91 -3.45 -33.17
CA LEU A 114 3.36 -4.84 -32.99
C LEU A 114 3.06 -5.62 -34.27
N ASP A 115 4.10 -5.95 -35.02
CA ASP A 115 4.05 -6.89 -36.15
C ASP A 115 3.57 -8.28 -35.66
N PRO A 116 2.44 -8.82 -36.16
CA PRO A 116 1.95 -10.15 -35.79
C PRO A 116 2.71 -11.30 -36.47
N ASP A 117 3.75 -11.02 -37.27
CA ASP A 117 4.49 -12.00 -38.06
C ASP A 117 5.94 -12.19 -37.55
N SER A 118 6.10 -12.44 -36.24
CA SER A 118 7.40 -12.83 -35.68
C SER A 118 7.44 -14.37 -35.52
N PRO A 119 8.11 -15.10 -36.43
CA PRO A 119 8.10 -16.56 -36.46
C PRO A 119 9.22 -17.16 -35.61
N GLU A 120 9.22 -16.99 -34.29
CA GLU A 120 10.20 -17.69 -33.45
C GLU A 120 9.68 -18.02 -32.03
N CYS A 121 8.79 -19.01 -31.97
CA CYS A 121 8.63 -19.89 -30.81
C CYS A 121 8.38 -21.31 -31.31
N LYS A 122 9.41 -21.90 -31.92
CA LYS A 122 9.45 -23.33 -32.24
C LYS A 122 9.97 -24.12 -31.02
N GLN A 123 9.05 -24.89 -30.45
CA GLN A 123 9.23 -26.27 -29.98
C GLN A 123 10.52 -26.64 -29.24
N ALA A 124 10.36 -26.96 -27.95
CA ALA A 124 11.02 -28.11 -27.36
C ALA A 124 9.92 -28.97 -26.68
N ALA A 125 9.40 -29.92 -27.45
CA ALA A 125 8.75 -31.12 -26.93
C ALA A 125 9.71 -32.26 -27.21
N ASP A 126 10.19 -32.94 -26.18
CA ASP A 126 10.66 -34.33 -26.18
C ASP A 126 10.94 -34.67 -24.71
N ASP A 127 10.07 -35.45 -24.07
CA ASP A 127 10.03 -36.92 -24.07
C ASP A 127 10.87 -37.50 -22.93
N ALA A 128 10.17 -38.01 -21.92
CA ALA A 128 10.67 -39.06 -21.05
C ALA A 128 9.46 -39.84 -20.49
N SER A 129 9.06 -40.86 -21.23
CA SER A 129 8.18 -41.93 -20.76
C SER A 129 8.77 -42.66 -19.55
N ALA A 130 7.96 -42.80 -18.47
CA ALA A 130 7.61 -43.98 -17.64
C ALA A 130 8.67 -45.10 -17.32
N PRO A 131 8.46 -46.08 -16.39
CA PRO A 131 7.21 -46.47 -15.71
C PRO A 131 7.34 -46.91 -14.22
N GLY A 132 6.19 -47.19 -13.59
CA GLY A 132 6.03 -48.36 -12.72
C GLY A 132 5.80 -48.09 -11.24
N GLY A 133 4.75 -48.71 -10.67
CA GLY A 133 4.64 -48.89 -9.22
C GLY A 133 3.24 -49.03 -8.68
N SER A 134 2.64 -50.21 -8.83
CA SER A 134 1.39 -50.65 -8.21
C SER A 134 1.37 -50.46 -6.68
N GLY A 135 0.20 -50.15 -6.12
CA GLY A 135 0.01 -50.09 -4.68
C GLY A 135 -1.45 -50.00 -4.25
N LEU A 136 -2.22 -51.06 -4.55
CA LEU A 136 -3.48 -51.37 -3.87
C LEU A 136 -3.25 -51.47 -2.36
N ALA A 137 -4.06 -50.76 -1.55
CA ALA A 137 -4.75 -51.28 -0.36
C ALA A 137 -5.44 -50.17 0.46
N GLN A 138 -6.78 -50.10 0.38
CA GLN A 138 -7.63 -50.03 1.58
C GLN A 138 -7.76 -51.48 2.14
N PRO A 139 -8.34 -51.78 3.32
CA PRO A 139 -9.16 -50.96 4.23
C PRO A 139 -8.90 -51.20 5.75
N ARG A 140 -9.82 -50.65 6.58
CA ARG A 140 -10.24 -51.05 7.95
C ARG A 140 -9.58 -50.29 9.12
N GLN A 141 -10.28 -49.83 10.15
CA GLN A 141 -11.67 -49.98 10.62
C GLN A 141 -12.25 -48.62 11.06
#